data_AF-T1CYJ4-F1
#
_entry.id   AF-T1CYJ4-F1
#
_cell.length_a   1.000
_cell.length_b   1.000
_cell.length_c   1.000
_cell.angle_alpha   90.00
_cell.angle_beta   90.00
_cell.angle_gamma   90.00
#
_symmetry.space_group_name_H-M   'P 1'
#
loop_
_entity.id
_entity.type
_entity.pdbx_description
1 polymer ?
#
loop_
_entity_poly.entity_id
_entity_poly.type
_entity_poly.pdbx_seq_one_letter_code
_entity_poly.pdbx_strand_id
1 'polypeptide(L)'
;MRIFRKPGDYLAFANLLVAGQERAAAAVEVLAFCLMPNHWHLVLRPQGDADLARYLSWVSNTHVKRYRVHYPSTSGHLYQGRYKSFAVQETGYFVMLARYIEANPLRAKLVPRAEQWPWSSLGCTGQLARRLLSPWPVDRPAHWRELVNEPVPAAERARVAESLQRGSPLGDALWASTMAERLGVEYTLRLRGRPRKATAGGAV
;
A
#
# COMPACT_ATOMS: atom_id res chain seq x y z
N MET A 1 -18.74 -2.61 1.51
CA MET A 1 -19.10 -1.17 1.41
C MET A 1 -18.24 -0.51 0.35
N ARG A 2 -18.81 0.30 -0.56
CA ARG A 2 -18.03 1.11 -1.51
C ARG A 2 -17.73 2.49 -0.89
N ILE A 3 -16.46 2.91 -0.94
CA ILE A 3 -15.99 4.21 -0.47
C ILE A 3 -15.80 5.22 -1.61
N PHE A 4 -15.69 4.72 -2.85
CA PHE A 4 -15.75 5.54 -4.07
C PHE A 4 -16.92 5.05 -4.93
N ARG A 5 -17.88 5.93 -5.21
CA ARG A 5 -19.14 5.62 -5.88
C ARG A 5 -19.17 6.13 -7.32
N LYS A 6 -18.49 7.24 -7.60
CA LYS A 6 -18.40 7.87 -8.92
C LYS A 6 -16.97 8.37 -9.21
N PRO A 7 -16.60 8.62 -10.49
CA PRO A 7 -15.30 9.16 -10.87
C PRO A 7 -14.84 10.37 -10.05
N GLY A 8 -15.76 11.28 -9.73
CA GLY A 8 -15.46 12.46 -8.91
C GLY A 8 -14.96 12.15 -7.50
N ASP A 9 -15.34 11.00 -6.91
CA ASP A 9 -14.85 10.61 -5.58
C ASP A 9 -13.38 10.18 -5.65
N TYR A 10 -13.00 9.44 -6.69
CA TYR A 10 -11.62 9.03 -6.92
C TYR A 10 -10.72 10.24 -7.19
N LEU A 11 -11.18 11.15 -8.06
CA LEU A 11 -10.45 12.38 -8.34
C LEU A 11 -10.29 13.25 -7.09
N ALA A 12 -11.34 13.39 -6.27
CA ALA A 12 -11.27 14.12 -5.02
C ALA A 12 -10.28 13.48 -4.03
N PHE A 13 -10.21 12.15 -3.97
CA PHE A 13 -9.24 11.45 -3.12
C PHE A 13 -7.81 11.58 -3.65
N ALA A 14 -7.59 11.45 -4.96
CA ALA A 14 -6.27 11.65 -5.55
C ALA A 14 -5.76 13.08 -5.34
N ASN A 15 -6.63 14.09 -5.49
CA ASN A 15 -6.29 15.48 -5.16
C ASN A 15 -6.03 15.67 -3.65
N LEU A 16 -6.69 14.89 -2.80
CA LEU A 16 -6.40 14.89 -1.37
C LEU A 16 -5.01 14.33 -1.06
N LEU A 17 -4.55 13.30 -1.79
CA LEU A 17 -3.19 12.79 -1.65
C LEU A 17 -2.16 13.88 -2.02
N VAL A 18 -2.39 14.60 -3.12
CA VAL A 18 -1.55 15.73 -3.56
C VAL A 18 -1.52 16.84 -2.50
N ALA A 19 -2.69 17.28 -2.03
CA ALA A 19 -2.78 18.31 -0.98
C ALA A 19 -2.11 17.85 0.33
N GLY A 20 -2.10 16.55 0.61
CA GLY A 20 -1.37 15.98 1.73
C GLY A 20 0.14 16.10 1.56
N GLN A 21 0.67 15.90 0.35
CA GLN A 21 2.10 16.02 0.06
C GLN A 21 2.53 17.49 0.20
N GLU A 22 1.73 18.41 -0.33
CA GLU A 22 1.93 19.86 -0.20
C GLU A 22 1.92 20.28 1.28
N ARG A 23 0.92 19.81 2.06
CA ARG A 23 0.83 20.07 3.51
C ARG A 23 2.02 19.50 4.29
N ALA A 24 2.53 18.35 3.89
CA ALA A 24 3.68 17.72 4.50
C ALA A 24 5.01 18.31 4.01
N ALA A 25 5.00 19.39 3.21
CA ALA A 25 6.18 19.98 2.59
C ALA A 25 7.04 18.92 1.85
N ALA A 26 6.37 18.02 1.12
CA ALA A 26 6.96 16.89 0.41
C ALA A 26 7.71 15.87 1.28
N ALA A 27 7.47 15.83 2.59
CA ALA A 27 8.06 14.84 3.50
C ALA A 27 7.55 13.39 3.27
N VAL A 28 6.57 13.20 2.39
CA VAL A 28 6.10 11.88 1.94
C VAL A 28 5.99 11.86 0.43
N GLU A 29 6.72 10.95 -0.19
CA GLU A 29 6.66 10.67 -1.63
C GLU A 29 5.63 9.57 -1.90
N VAL A 30 4.83 9.72 -2.96
CA VAL A 30 3.92 8.68 -3.43
C VAL A 30 4.54 7.99 -4.65
N LEU A 31 5.07 6.79 -4.45
CA LEU A 31 5.81 6.05 -5.49
C LEU A 31 4.88 5.26 -6.41
N ALA A 32 3.77 4.74 -5.86
CA ALA A 32 2.74 4.04 -6.60
C ALA A 32 1.41 4.04 -5.79
N PHE A 33 0.28 3.92 -6.47
CA PHE A 33 -1.03 3.84 -5.82
C PHE A 33 -2.04 3.03 -6.63
N CYS A 34 -3.08 2.55 -5.94
CA CYS A 34 -4.28 2.00 -6.59
C CYS A 34 -5.50 2.24 -5.71
N LEU A 35 -6.47 3.00 -6.22
CA LEU A 35 -7.75 3.26 -5.57
C LEU A 35 -8.77 2.25 -6.08
N MET A 36 -9.28 1.40 -5.18
CA MET A 36 -10.28 0.38 -5.46
C MET A 36 -11.65 0.85 -4.94
N PRO A 37 -12.79 0.38 -5.48
CA PRO A 37 -14.11 0.88 -5.07
C PRO A 37 -14.40 0.85 -3.56
N ASN A 38 -13.76 -0.05 -2.82
CA ASN A 38 -13.96 -0.29 -1.39
C ASN A 38 -12.72 -0.06 -0.50
N HIS A 39 -11.54 0.23 -1.07
CA HIS A 39 -10.29 0.46 -0.32
C HIS A 39 -9.23 1.12 -1.20
N TRP A 40 -8.03 1.39 -0.67
CA TRP A 40 -6.93 1.97 -1.43
C TRP A 40 -5.60 1.32 -1.03
N HIS A 41 -4.65 1.33 -1.96
CA HIS A 41 -3.27 0.88 -1.77
C HIS A 41 -2.33 2.03 -2.12
N LEU A 42 -1.32 2.26 -1.28
CA LEU A 42 -0.29 3.28 -1.47
C LEU A 42 1.07 2.66 -1.21
N VAL A 43 2.05 2.98 -2.04
CA VAL A 43 3.48 2.77 -1.76
C VAL A 43 4.08 4.14 -1.54
N LEU A 44 4.53 4.37 -0.31
CA LEU A 44 4.95 5.69 0.17
C LEU A 44 6.40 5.62 0.64
N ARG A 45 7.14 6.70 0.43
CA ARG A 45 8.43 6.91 1.09
C ARG A 45 8.35 8.13 2.01
N PRO A 46 8.28 7.93 3.34
CA PRO A 46 8.45 9.01 4.29
C PRO A 46 9.92 9.42 4.43
N GLN A 47 10.20 10.69 4.68
CA GLN A 47 11.55 11.20 4.93
C GLN A 47 11.95 11.08 6.41
N GLY A 48 10.98 11.07 7.31
CA GLY A 48 11.17 10.87 8.76
C GLY A 48 10.10 9.97 9.38
N ASP A 49 10.41 9.46 10.58
CA ASP A 49 9.64 8.39 11.24
C ASP A 49 8.17 8.74 11.50
N ALA A 50 7.87 10.02 11.76
CA ALA A 50 6.50 10.48 12.03
C ALA A 50 5.71 10.89 10.78
N ASP A 51 6.36 11.01 9.62
CA ASP A 51 5.76 11.63 8.44
C ASP A 51 4.61 10.80 7.87
N LEU A 52 4.82 9.49 7.78
CA LEU A 52 3.80 8.56 7.31
C LEU A 52 2.53 8.64 8.15
N ALA A 53 2.68 8.62 9.48
CA ALA A 53 1.56 8.65 10.40
C ALA A 53 0.78 9.98 10.33
N ARG A 54 1.49 11.11 10.28
CA ARG A 54 0.87 12.44 10.15
C ARG A 54 0.14 12.59 8.82
N TYR A 55 0.78 12.20 7.73
CA TYR A 55 0.22 12.26 6.37
C TYR A 55 -1.05 11.40 6.26
N LEU A 56 -0.98 10.11 6.60
CA LEU A 56 -2.12 9.20 6.47
C LEU A 56 -3.26 9.52 7.43
N SER A 57 -2.96 10.02 8.63
CA SER A 57 -3.98 10.50 9.57
C SER A 57 -4.76 11.68 8.97
N TRP A 58 -4.05 12.66 8.41
CA TRP A 58 -4.69 13.82 7.79
C TRP A 58 -5.51 13.44 6.55
N VAL A 59 -4.95 12.62 5.64
CA VAL A 59 -5.65 12.14 4.44
C VAL A 59 -6.91 11.37 4.82
N SER A 60 -6.79 10.41 5.73
CA SER A 60 -7.93 9.55 6.10
C SER A 60 -9.04 10.35 6.77
N ASN A 61 -8.70 11.22 7.72
CA ASN A 61 -9.69 12.05 8.43
C ASN A 61 -10.38 13.05 7.49
N THR A 62 -9.62 13.66 6.58
CA THR A 62 -10.18 14.61 5.61
C THR A 62 -11.10 13.90 4.62
N HIS A 63 -10.73 12.69 4.16
CA HIS A 63 -11.61 11.90 3.31
C HIS A 63 -12.93 11.55 4.03
N VAL A 64 -12.88 11.09 5.29
CA VAL A 64 -14.08 10.76 6.06
C VAL A 64 -15.01 11.96 6.20
N LYS A 65 -14.47 13.15 6.53
CA LYS A 65 -15.26 14.38 6.65
C LYS A 65 -15.93 14.74 5.32
N ARG A 66 -15.17 14.76 4.22
CA ARG A 66 -15.70 15.05 2.87
C ARG A 66 -16.76 14.05 2.44
N TYR A 67 -16.52 12.76 2.67
CA TYR A 67 -17.45 11.69 2.32
C TYR A 67 -18.78 11.85 3.07
N ARG A 68 -18.75 12.18 4.37
CA ARG A 68 -19.98 12.38 5.17
C ARG A 68 -20.79 13.58 4.70
N VAL A 69 -20.13 14.67 4.31
CA VAL A 69 -20.81 15.84 3.74
C VAL A 69 -21.45 15.51 2.39
N HIS A 70 -20.74 14.74 1.54
CA HIS A 70 -21.24 14.39 0.21
C HIS A 70 -22.30 13.28 0.23
N TYR A 71 -22.28 12.40 1.23
CA TYR A 71 -23.17 11.25 1.38
C TYR A 71 -23.81 11.21 2.79
N PRO A 72 -24.71 12.16 3.11
CA PRO A 72 -25.26 12.34 4.46
C PRO A 72 -26.12 11.17 4.95
N SER A 73 -26.68 10.36 4.04
CA SER A 73 -27.46 9.17 4.38
C SER A 73 -26.63 7.96 4.81
N THR A 74 -25.29 8.08 4.86
CA THR A 74 -24.41 6.98 5.28
C THR A 74 -24.19 7.01 6.80
N SER A 75 -24.31 5.85 7.44
CA SER A 75 -24.08 5.67 8.88
C SER A 75 -22.88 4.75 9.14
N GLY A 76 -22.34 4.80 10.36
CA GLY A 76 -21.20 3.98 10.78
C GLY A 76 -19.82 4.54 10.37
N HIS A 77 -18.78 3.73 10.55
CA HIS A 77 -17.41 4.11 10.21
C HIS A 77 -17.12 3.84 8.73
N LEU A 78 -16.57 4.84 8.02
CA LEU A 78 -16.15 4.69 6.61
C LEU A 78 -14.99 3.69 6.46
N TYR A 79 -14.05 3.71 7.40
CA TYR A 79 -12.93 2.76 7.44
C TYR A 79 -13.13 1.79 8.61
N GLN A 80 -12.97 0.50 8.35
CA GLN A 80 -13.15 -0.57 9.34
C GLN A 80 -11.82 -0.91 10.03
N GLY A 81 -11.26 0.06 10.75
CA GLY A 81 -10.03 -0.10 11.52
C GLY A 81 -8.86 0.75 11.02
N ARG A 82 -7.67 0.48 11.58
CA ARG A 82 -6.42 1.16 11.22
C ARG A 82 -5.96 0.72 9.83
N TYR A 83 -5.22 1.60 9.15
CA TYR A 83 -4.48 1.19 7.95
C TYR A 83 -3.45 0.12 8.34
N LYS A 84 -3.10 -0.73 7.37
CA LYS A 84 -2.00 -1.67 7.50
C LYS A 84 -0.78 -1.12 6.77
N SER A 85 0.40 -1.29 7.36
CA SER A 85 1.66 -0.85 6.80
C SER A 85 2.77 -1.84 7.15
N PHE A 86 3.73 -1.97 6.26
CA PHE A 86 4.96 -2.74 6.45
C PHE A 86 6.08 -2.09 5.61
N ALA A 87 7.33 -2.23 6.05
CA ALA A 87 8.48 -1.73 5.32
C ALA A 87 8.78 -2.63 4.10
N VAL A 88 9.33 -2.03 3.05
CA VAL A 88 9.64 -2.73 1.79
C VAL A 88 11.07 -2.41 1.39
N GLN A 89 11.82 -3.43 1.02
CA GLN A 89 13.19 -3.27 0.56
C GLN A 89 13.21 -2.63 -0.83
N GLU A 90 14.04 -1.61 -1.01
CA GLU A 90 14.19 -0.83 -2.25
C GLU A 90 15.00 -1.56 -3.32
N THR A 91 14.58 -2.78 -3.65
CA THR A 91 15.17 -3.65 -4.69
C THR A 91 14.05 -4.26 -5.53
N GLY A 92 14.19 -5.50 -6.00
CA GLY A 92 13.11 -6.23 -6.68
C GLY A 92 11.83 -6.39 -5.84
N TYR A 93 11.92 -6.27 -4.51
CA TYR A 93 10.74 -6.31 -3.63
C TYR A 93 9.82 -5.10 -3.80
N PHE A 94 10.38 -3.92 -4.06
CA PHE A 94 9.60 -2.75 -4.41
C PHE A 94 8.85 -2.97 -5.73
N VAL A 95 9.54 -3.49 -6.76
CA VAL A 95 8.93 -3.81 -8.06
C VAL A 95 7.81 -4.85 -7.91
N MET A 96 8.04 -5.89 -7.10
CA MET A 96 7.03 -6.89 -6.76
C MET A 96 5.78 -6.27 -6.14
N LEU A 97 5.95 -5.37 -5.17
CA LEU A 97 4.82 -4.70 -4.51
C LEU A 97 4.09 -3.75 -5.46
N ALA A 98 4.82 -2.95 -6.26
CA ALA A 98 4.24 -2.06 -7.26
C ALA A 98 3.39 -2.86 -8.26
N ARG A 99 3.89 -3.99 -8.75
CA ARG A 99 3.17 -4.90 -9.65
C ARG A 99 1.91 -5.41 -8.98
N TYR A 100 2.04 -5.86 -7.73
CA TYR A 100 0.92 -6.39 -6.96
C TYR A 100 -0.20 -5.36 -6.80
N ILE A 101 0.14 -4.10 -6.48
CA ILE A 101 -0.87 -3.08 -6.25
C ILE A 101 -1.55 -2.62 -7.55
N GLU A 102 -0.78 -2.41 -8.61
CA GLU A 102 -1.28 -1.96 -9.92
C GLU A 102 -2.08 -3.04 -10.65
N ALA A 103 -1.82 -4.32 -10.38
CA ALA A 103 -2.59 -5.44 -10.92
C ALA A 103 -3.94 -5.67 -10.21
N ASN A 104 -4.26 -4.96 -9.10
CA ASN A 104 -5.51 -5.20 -8.37
C ASN A 104 -6.79 -4.98 -9.18
N PRO A 105 -6.93 -3.90 -9.99
CA PRO A 105 -8.13 -3.68 -10.79
C PRO A 105 -8.37 -4.80 -11.81
N LEU A 106 -7.29 -5.29 -12.44
CA LEU A 106 -7.31 -6.44 -13.34
C LEU A 106 -7.75 -7.72 -12.61
N ARG A 107 -7.11 -8.02 -11.48
CA ARG A 107 -7.44 -9.19 -10.65
C ARG A 107 -8.87 -9.17 -10.12
N ALA A 108 -9.38 -7.98 -9.81
CA ALA A 108 -10.76 -7.75 -9.37
C ALA A 108 -11.76 -7.73 -10.55
N LYS A 109 -11.30 -7.94 -11.79
CA LYS A 109 -12.10 -7.91 -13.01
C LYS A 109 -12.86 -6.59 -13.23
N LEU A 110 -12.28 -5.48 -12.76
CA LEU A 110 -12.83 -4.13 -12.96
C LEU A 110 -12.51 -3.60 -14.37
N VAL A 111 -11.40 -4.06 -14.94
CA VAL A 111 -10.91 -3.71 -16.28
C VAL A 111 -10.24 -4.94 -16.91
N PRO A 112 -10.24 -5.06 -18.25
CA PRO A 112 -9.58 -6.16 -18.94
C PRO A 112 -8.05 -6.00 -19.00
N ARG A 113 -7.53 -4.78 -18.80
CA ARG A 113 -6.10 -4.49 -18.70
C ARG A 113 -5.83 -3.47 -17.60
N ALA A 114 -4.75 -3.64 -16.85
CA ALA A 114 -4.48 -2.87 -15.63
C ALA A 114 -4.35 -1.35 -15.88
N GLU A 115 -3.71 -0.94 -16.98
CA GLU A 115 -3.55 0.46 -17.38
C GLU A 115 -4.87 1.16 -17.74
N GLN A 116 -5.95 0.39 -17.98
CA GLN A 116 -7.27 0.95 -18.25
C GLN A 116 -7.98 1.39 -16.97
N TRP A 117 -7.39 1.15 -15.79
CA TRP A 117 -7.91 1.67 -14.53
C TRP A 117 -7.28 3.05 -14.22
N PRO A 118 -8.00 4.17 -14.46
CA PRO A 118 -7.43 5.52 -14.36
C PRO A 118 -7.07 5.92 -12.92
N TRP A 119 -7.53 5.15 -11.93
CA TRP A 119 -7.32 5.40 -10.51
C TRP A 119 -6.18 4.55 -9.92
N SER A 120 -5.18 4.22 -10.73
CA SER A 120 -3.93 3.57 -10.31
C SER A 120 -2.73 4.32 -10.86
N SER A 121 -1.53 4.10 -10.30
CA SER A 121 -0.30 4.69 -10.82
C SER A 121 0.05 4.24 -12.24
N LEU A 122 -0.43 3.07 -12.68
CA LEU A 122 -0.24 2.60 -14.06
C LEU A 122 -1.16 3.32 -15.06
N GLY A 123 -2.44 3.51 -14.69
CA GLY A 123 -3.44 4.12 -15.56
C GLY A 123 -3.64 5.63 -15.38
N CYS A 124 -3.08 6.23 -14.32
CA CYS A 124 -3.16 7.66 -14.09
C CYS A 124 -2.15 8.40 -14.98
N THR A 125 -2.65 9.38 -15.74
CA THR A 125 -1.85 10.17 -16.69
C THR A 125 -2.06 11.67 -16.49
N GLY A 126 -1.28 12.49 -17.20
CA GLY A 126 -1.47 13.94 -17.26
C GLY A 126 -1.03 14.66 -15.98
N GLN A 127 -1.67 15.80 -15.68
CA GLN A 127 -1.26 16.69 -14.60
C GLN A 127 -1.40 16.05 -13.22
N LEU A 128 -2.44 15.24 -12.99
CA LEU A 128 -2.63 14.56 -11.72
C LEU A 128 -1.47 13.62 -11.43
N ALA A 129 -1.08 12.79 -12.41
CA ALA A 129 0.07 11.90 -12.29
C ALA A 129 1.36 12.66 -11.98
N ARG A 130 1.62 13.77 -12.68
CA ARG A 130 2.83 14.61 -12.47
C ARG A 130 2.90 15.26 -11.08
N ARG A 131 1.75 15.58 -10.49
CA ARG A 131 1.68 16.20 -9.15
C ARG A 131 1.71 15.18 -8.01
N LEU A 132 1.16 14.00 -8.25
CA LEU A 132 1.01 12.96 -7.23
C LEU A 132 2.23 12.03 -7.16
N LEU A 133 2.70 11.55 -8.32
CA LEU A 133 3.70 10.49 -8.37
C LEU A 133 5.12 11.03 -8.30
N SER A 134 5.91 10.47 -7.39
CA SER A 134 7.36 10.64 -7.33
C SER A 134 8.07 9.55 -8.15
N PRO A 135 9.30 9.81 -8.63
CA PRO A 135 10.12 8.79 -9.29
C PRO A 135 10.33 7.55 -8.43
N TRP A 136 10.44 6.40 -9.08
CA TRP A 136 10.77 5.17 -8.37
C TRP A 136 12.23 5.19 -7.89
N PRO A 137 12.53 4.53 -6.77
CA PRO A 137 13.89 4.45 -6.26
C PRO A 137 14.74 3.37 -6.91
N VAL A 138 14.13 2.59 -7.80
CA VAL A 138 14.75 1.56 -8.60
C VAL A 138 14.28 1.72 -10.03
N ASP A 139 15.06 1.20 -10.97
CA ASP A 139 14.68 1.22 -12.37
C ASP A 139 13.37 0.46 -12.59
N ARG A 140 12.44 1.12 -13.27
CA ARG A 140 11.20 0.49 -13.71
C ARG A 140 11.53 -0.47 -14.85
N PRO A 141 11.10 -1.74 -14.80
CA PRO A 141 11.30 -2.67 -15.91
C PRO A 141 10.78 -2.11 -17.24
N ALA A 142 11.51 -2.32 -18.34
CA ALA A 142 11.17 -1.74 -19.65
C ALA A 142 9.76 -2.13 -20.13
N HIS A 143 9.36 -3.38 -19.92
CA HIS A 143 8.05 -3.93 -20.29
C HIS A 143 7.06 -3.93 -19.11
N TRP A 144 7.07 -2.85 -18.33
CA TRP A 144 6.29 -2.78 -17.09
C TRP A 144 4.79 -3.04 -17.31
N ARG A 145 4.22 -2.48 -18.38
CA ARG A 145 2.79 -2.62 -18.69
C ARG A 145 2.44 -4.08 -18.96
N GLU A 146 3.27 -4.78 -19.71
CA GLU A 146 3.08 -6.20 -20.03
C GLU A 146 3.18 -7.03 -18.76
N LEU A 147 4.22 -6.80 -17.96
CA LEU A 147 4.44 -7.49 -16.69
C LEU A 147 3.27 -7.34 -15.71
N VAL A 148 2.66 -6.15 -15.59
CA VAL A 148 1.51 -5.96 -14.70
C VAL A 148 0.26 -6.71 -15.19
N ASN A 149 0.11 -6.88 -16.51
CA ASN A 149 -1.02 -7.60 -17.09
C ASN A 149 -0.86 -9.14 -17.06
N GLU A 150 0.35 -9.62 -16.89
CA GLU A 150 0.61 -11.05 -16.69
C GLU A 150 0.15 -11.55 -15.31
N PRO A 151 -0.22 -12.84 -15.18
CA PRO A 151 -0.52 -13.44 -13.89
C PRO A 151 0.66 -13.31 -12.91
N VAL A 152 0.48 -12.53 -11.84
CA VAL A 152 1.48 -12.42 -10.77
C VAL A 152 1.72 -13.81 -10.17
N PRO A 153 2.96 -14.34 -10.10
CA PRO A 153 3.23 -15.67 -9.56
C PRO A 153 2.63 -15.89 -8.16
N ALA A 154 2.15 -17.12 -7.90
CA ALA A 154 1.47 -17.43 -6.63
C ALA A 154 2.37 -17.18 -5.40
N ALA A 155 3.67 -17.47 -5.52
CA ALA A 155 4.65 -17.21 -4.47
C ALA A 155 4.80 -15.71 -4.16
N GLU A 156 4.90 -14.85 -5.18
CA GLU A 156 4.96 -13.39 -5.00
C GLU A 156 3.70 -12.86 -4.31
N ARG A 157 2.52 -13.31 -4.77
CA ARG A 157 1.25 -12.92 -4.13
C ARG A 157 1.17 -13.36 -2.68
N ALA A 158 1.60 -14.59 -2.38
CA ALA A 158 1.61 -15.12 -1.02
C ALA A 158 2.53 -14.29 -0.12
N ARG A 159 3.70 -13.90 -0.62
CA ARG A 159 4.67 -13.09 0.12
C ARG A 159 4.12 -11.69 0.44
N VAL A 160 3.54 -11.00 -0.54
CA VAL A 160 2.91 -9.69 -0.30
C VAL A 160 1.69 -9.82 0.63
N ALA A 161 0.89 -10.87 0.47
CA ALA A 161 -0.27 -11.13 1.32
C ALA A 161 0.14 -11.41 2.78
N GLU A 162 1.24 -12.11 3.00
CA GLU A 162 1.80 -12.34 4.33
C GLU A 162 2.18 -11.02 5.00
N SER A 163 2.94 -10.16 4.32
CA SER A 163 3.27 -8.82 4.81
C SER A 163 2.03 -7.97 5.09
N LEU A 164 1.02 -8.00 4.21
CA LEU A 164 -0.27 -7.32 4.44
C LEU A 164 -1.04 -7.88 5.63
N GLN A 165 -0.94 -9.17 5.92
CA GLN A 165 -1.66 -9.79 7.03
C GLN A 165 -0.96 -9.55 8.36
N ARG A 166 0.37 -9.68 8.37
CA ARG A 166 1.20 -9.71 9.59
C ARG A 166 1.85 -8.37 9.93
N GLY A 167 2.01 -7.48 8.96
CA GLY A 167 2.83 -6.27 9.10
C GLY A 167 4.33 -6.56 9.01
N SER A 168 4.73 -7.73 8.51
CA SER A 168 6.14 -8.12 8.39
C SER A 168 6.83 -7.39 7.23
N PRO A 169 8.08 -6.93 7.40
CA PRO A 169 8.83 -6.31 6.32
C PRO A 169 8.94 -7.21 5.09
N LEU A 170 8.76 -6.62 3.90
CA LEU A 170 8.87 -7.29 2.61
C LEU A 170 10.28 -7.08 2.04
N GLY A 171 11.13 -8.08 2.18
CA GLY A 171 12.50 -8.07 1.68
C GLY A 171 13.14 -9.44 1.75
N ASP A 172 14.44 -9.52 1.49
CA ASP A 172 15.22 -10.72 1.79
C ASP A 172 15.23 -10.98 3.31
N ALA A 173 15.58 -12.20 3.71
CA ALA A 173 15.43 -12.65 5.08
C ALA A 173 16.29 -11.84 6.07
N LEU A 174 17.53 -11.50 5.69
CA LEU A 174 18.42 -10.73 6.53
C LEU A 174 17.90 -9.30 6.69
N TRP A 175 17.58 -8.65 5.58
CA TRP A 175 17.03 -7.30 5.59
C TRP A 175 15.72 -7.22 6.37
N ALA A 176 14.82 -8.21 6.19
CA ALA A 176 13.54 -8.24 6.88
C ALA A 176 13.70 -8.42 8.40
N SER A 177 14.66 -9.23 8.85
CA SER A 177 14.97 -9.38 10.28
C SER A 177 15.50 -8.08 10.88
N THR A 178 16.51 -7.47 10.25
CA THR A 178 17.08 -6.19 10.70
C THR A 178 16.03 -5.09 10.73
N MET A 179 15.16 -5.03 9.72
CA MET A 179 14.11 -4.03 9.66
C MET A 179 13.02 -4.27 10.71
N ALA A 180 12.69 -5.54 11.01
CA ALA A 180 11.72 -5.86 12.04
C ALA A 180 12.21 -5.45 13.43
N GLU A 181 13.49 -5.65 13.74
CA GLU A 181 14.12 -5.17 14.98
C GLU A 181 14.11 -3.65 15.07
N ARG A 182 14.58 -2.96 14.02
CA ARG A 182 14.62 -1.50 13.98
C ARG A 182 13.25 -0.85 14.20
N LEU A 183 12.20 -1.47 13.68
CA LEU A 183 10.82 -0.97 13.78
C LEU A 183 10.07 -1.49 15.01
N GLY A 184 10.67 -2.36 15.84
CA GLY A 184 10.00 -2.99 16.98
C GLY A 184 8.83 -3.90 16.59
N VAL A 185 8.92 -4.57 15.45
CA VAL A 185 7.89 -5.46 14.87
C VAL A 185 8.37 -6.91 14.71
N GLU A 186 9.34 -7.36 15.50
CA GLU A 186 9.90 -8.71 15.47
C GLU A 186 8.85 -9.80 15.70
N TYR A 187 7.79 -9.48 16.45
CA TYR A 187 6.64 -10.38 16.65
C TYR A 187 5.97 -10.78 15.32
N THR A 188 6.10 -9.95 14.27
CA THR A 188 5.57 -10.22 12.94
C THR A 188 6.34 -11.31 12.20
N LEU A 189 7.55 -11.68 12.64
CA LEU A 189 8.35 -12.76 12.04
C LEU A 189 8.19 -14.11 12.78
N ARG A 190 7.64 -14.11 14.00
CA ARG A 190 7.49 -15.33 14.81
C ARG A 190 6.44 -16.27 14.22
N LEU A 191 6.74 -17.58 14.22
CA LEU A 191 5.78 -18.62 13.83
C LEU A 191 4.50 -18.52 14.69
N ARG A 192 3.34 -18.77 14.07
CA ARG A 192 2.05 -18.80 14.80
C ARG A 192 2.01 -20.04 15.70
N GLY A 193 1.69 -19.85 16.98
CA GLY A 193 1.45 -20.93 17.95
C GLY A 193 2.17 -20.70 19.28
N ARG A 194 1.78 -21.48 20.30
CA ARG A 194 2.51 -21.54 21.58
C ARG A 194 3.96 -21.94 21.31
N PRO A 195 4.98 -21.27 21.88
CA PRO A 195 6.36 -21.71 21.77
C PRO A 195 6.46 -23.19 22.17
N ARG A 196 7.12 -24.02 21.36
CA ARG A 196 7.37 -25.42 21.76
C ARG A 196 8.17 -25.37 23.06
N LYS A 197 7.66 -26.02 24.10
CA LYS A 197 8.35 -26.17 25.38
C LYS A 197 9.71 -26.79 25.05
N ALA A 198 10.80 -26.09 25.36
CA ALA A 198 12.13 -26.67 25.25
C ALA A 198 12.12 -27.93 26.12
N THR A 199 12.33 -29.09 25.51
CA THR A 199 12.63 -30.32 26.25
C THR A 199 13.93 -30.06 26.99
N ALA A 200 13.84 -29.79 28.29
CA ALA A 200 14.99 -29.85 29.17
C ALA A 200 15.58 -31.25 29.00
N GLY A 201 16.74 -31.33 28.36
CA GLY A 201 17.52 -32.56 28.32
C GLY A 201 17.84 -32.94 29.75
N GLY A 202 17.19 -33.99 30.23
CA GLY A 202 17.59 -34.65 31.47
C GLY A 202 18.97 -35.24 31.24
N ALA A 203 19.97 -34.64 31.87
CA ALA A 203 21.21 -35.32 32.17
C ALA A 203 20.94 -36.23 33.38
N VAL A 204 20.95 -37.54 33.16
CA VAL A 204 21.48 -38.56 34.07
C VAL A 204 22.11 -39.65 33.20
#